data_AF-A0A5S9HYG1-F1
#
_entry.id   AF-A0A5S9HYG1-F1
#
_cell.length_a   1.000
_cell.length_b   1.000
_cell.length_c   1.000
_cell.angle_alpha   90.00
_cell.angle_beta   90.00
_cell.angle_gamma   90.00
#
_symmetry.space_group_name_H-M   'P 1'
#
loop_
_entity.id
_entity.type
_entity.pdbx_description
1 polymer ?
#
loop_
_entity_poly.entity_id
_entity_poly.type
_entity_poly.pdbx_seq_one_letter_code
_entity_poly.pdbx_strand_id
1 'polypeptide(L)'
;VTWAHHAIVAGFKREALYGLGITLIFAVAFTAMQGFEYAGAPFSISDGVYGSVFYMATGFHGFHVIIGTIFLAICTARLYFGHFSRRH
;
A
#
# COMPACT_ATOMS: atom_id res chain seq x y z
N VAL A 1 -6.53 -7.11 0.33
CA VAL A 1 -6.43 -7.40 1.78
C VAL A 1 -7.59 -8.25 2.31
N THR A 2 -8.86 -7.87 2.10
CA THR A 2 -10.02 -8.60 2.67
C THR A 2 -10.08 -10.07 2.25
N TRP A 3 -9.82 -10.36 0.98
CA TRP A 3 -9.71 -11.74 0.48
C TRP A 3 -8.61 -12.52 1.22
N ALA A 4 -7.43 -11.94 1.36
CA ALA A 4 -6.34 -12.59 2.08
C ALA A 4 -6.68 -12.84 3.55
N HIS A 5 -7.37 -11.90 4.21
CA HIS A 5 -7.85 -12.09 5.58
C HIS A 5 -8.78 -13.30 5.71
N HIS A 6 -9.79 -13.41 4.84
CA HIS A 6 -10.69 -14.58 4.84
C HIS A 6 -9.95 -15.88 4.50
N ALA A 7 -8.97 -15.83 3.60
CA ALA A 7 -8.14 -17.00 3.27
C ALA A 7 -7.24 -17.45 4.43
N ILE A 8 -6.69 -16.53 5.25
CA ILE A 8 -5.94 -16.86 6.46
C ILE A 8 -6.84 -17.56 7.47
N VAL A 9 -8.04 -17.02 7.73
CA VAL A 9 -9.01 -17.60 8.67
C VAL A 9 -9.48 -18.99 8.19
N ALA A 10 -9.70 -19.16 6.90
CA ALA A 10 -10.04 -20.45 6.30
C ALA A 10 -8.84 -21.43 6.22
N GLY A 11 -7.63 -20.97 6.47
CA GLY A 11 -6.40 -21.78 6.41
C GLY A 11 -5.85 -22.02 5.02
N PHE A 12 -6.32 -21.29 4.00
CA PHE A 12 -5.84 -21.36 2.63
C PHE A 12 -4.61 -20.46 2.43
N LYS A 13 -3.44 -20.93 2.86
CA LYS A 13 -2.18 -20.16 2.81
C LYS A 13 -1.83 -19.62 1.42
N ARG A 14 -2.05 -20.42 0.36
CA ARG A 14 -1.74 -20.00 -1.03
C ARG A 14 -2.63 -18.84 -1.48
N GLU A 15 -3.94 -18.93 -1.24
CA GLU A 15 -4.90 -17.86 -1.55
C GLU A 15 -4.61 -16.59 -0.75
N ALA A 16 -4.22 -16.73 0.51
CA ALA A 16 -3.81 -15.60 1.35
C ALA A 16 -2.56 -14.89 0.80
N LEU A 17 -1.57 -15.65 0.33
CA LEU A 17 -0.38 -15.10 -0.33
C LEU A 17 -0.72 -14.40 -1.65
N TYR A 18 -1.59 -14.97 -2.48
CA TYR A 18 -2.04 -14.32 -3.71
C TYR A 18 -2.81 -13.02 -3.43
N GLY A 19 -3.74 -13.03 -2.48
CA GLY A 19 -4.51 -11.85 -2.11
C GLY A 19 -3.66 -10.71 -1.54
N LEU A 20 -2.65 -11.03 -0.72
CA LEU A 20 -1.70 -10.03 -0.23
C LEU A 20 -0.74 -9.56 -1.34
N GLY A 21 -0.22 -10.47 -2.17
CA GLY A 21 0.66 -10.15 -3.28
C GLY A 21 0.02 -9.19 -4.29
N ILE A 22 -1.22 -9.44 -4.68
CA ILE A 22 -1.99 -8.52 -5.55
C ILE A 22 -2.19 -7.16 -4.88
N THR A 23 -2.46 -7.14 -3.57
CA THR A 23 -2.61 -5.86 -2.83
C THR A 23 -1.32 -5.05 -2.86
N LEU A 24 -0.15 -5.70 -2.70
CA LEU A 24 1.15 -5.05 -2.79
C LEU A 24 1.44 -4.50 -4.19
N ILE A 25 1.11 -5.26 -5.25
CA ILE A 25 1.26 -4.79 -6.63
C ILE A 25 0.46 -3.49 -6.84
N PHE A 26 -0.80 -3.46 -6.42
CA PHE A 26 -1.62 -2.25 -6.54
C PHE A 26 -1.09 -1.07 -5.71
N ALA A 27 -0.56 -1.33 -4.50
CA ALA A 27 0.00 -0.27 -3.67
C ALA A 27 1.27 0.36 -4.28
N VAL A 28 2.15 -0.47 -4.86
CA VAL A 28 3.34 0.01 -5.60
C VAL A 28 2.93 0.76 -6.87
N ALA A 29 1.97 0.23 -7.63
CA ALA A 29 1.46 0.89 -8.84
C ALA A 29 0.85 2.26 -8.51
N PHE A 30 0.06 2.37 -7.45
CA PHE A 30 -0.48 3.64 -6.97
C PHE A 30 0.63 4.64 -6.62
N THR A 31 1.65 4.20 -5.89
CA THR A 31 2.77 5.08 -5.49
C THR A 31 3.57 5.55 -6.71
N ALA A 32 3.79 4.69 -7.71
CA ALA A 32 4.44 5.06 -8.96
C ALA A 32 3.62 6.07 -9.78
N MET A 33 2.29 5.87 -9.88
CA MET A 33 1.40 6.82 -10.53
C MET A 33 1.38 8.17 -9.82
N GLN A 34 1.37 8.20 -8.49
CA GLN A 34 1.47 9.44 -7.71
C GLN A 34 2.79 10.18 -7.99
N GLY A 35 3.91 9.44 -8.11
CA GLY A 35 5.19 10.03 -8.50
C GLY A 35 5.16 10.63 -9.92
N PHE A 36 4.51 9.95 -10.87
CA PHE A 36 4.32 10.47 -12.22
C PHE A 36 3.45 11.73 -12.25
N GLU A 37 2.36 11.75 -11.47
CA GLU A 37 1.49 12.93 -11.33
C GLU A 37 2.28 14.12 -10.77
N TYR A 38 3.12 13.91 -9.75
CA TYR A 38 3.92 14.98 -9.16
C TYR A 38 4.99 15.52 -10.11
N ALA A 39 5.57 14.67 -10.96
CA ALA A 39 6.57 15.08 -11.94
C ALA A 39 5.95 15.82 -13.15
N GLY A 40 4.70 15.51 -13.49
CA GLY A 40 3.96 16.14 -14.60
C GLY A 40 3.13 17.36 -14.21
N ALA A 41 2.99 17.66 -12.91
CA ALA A 41 2.19 18.78 -12.43
C ALA A 41 2.79 20.13 -12.87
N PRO A 42 1.98 21.06 -13.44
CA PRO A 42 2.46 22.37 -13.89
C PRO A 42 2.62 23.39 -12.74
N PHE A 43 2.46 22.94 -11.50
CA PHE A 43 2.55 23.75 -10.28
C PHE A 43 3.38 23.01 -9.23
N SER A 44 3.91 23.75 -8.28
CA SER A 44 4.80 23.30 -7.21
C SER A 44 4.19 23.56 -5.84
N ILE A 45 4.85 23.05 -4.78
CA ILE A 45 4.42 23.29 -3.40
C ILE A 45 4.44 24.78 -3.01
N SER A 46 5.31 25.57 -3.67
CA SER A 46 5.43 27.02 -3.46
C SER A 46 4.39 27.85 -4.22
N ASP A 47 3.54 27.24 -5.05
CA ASP A 47 2.56 27.96 -5.88
C ASP A 47 1.27 28.28 -5.10
N GLY A 48 1.42 29.18 -4.15
CA GLY A 48 0.34 29.74 -3.34
C GLY A 48 -0.41 28.69 -2.51
N VAL A 49 -1.61 29.07 -2.06
CA VAL A 49 -2.42 28.23 -1.17
C VAL A 49 -2.82 26.91 -1.83
N TYR A 50 -3.11 26.93 -3.14
CA TYR A 50 -3.50 25.73 -3.87
C TYR A 50 -2.37 24.68 -3.89
N GLY A 51 -1.17 25.05 -4.35
CA GLY A 51 -0.04 24.13 -4.42
C GLY A 51 0.37 23.61 -3.05
N SER A 52 0.42 24.49 -2.05
CA SER A 52 0.75 24.10 -0.67
C SER A 52 -0.25 23.11 -0.07
N VAL A 53 -1.56 23.35 -0.20
CA VAL A 53 -2.59 22.45 0.34
C VAL A 53 -2.63 21.14 -0.43
N PHE A 54 -2.52 21.17 -1.76
CA PHE A 54 -2.48 19.99 -2.61
C PHE A 54 -1.34 19.05 -2.18
N TYR A 55 -0.09 19.51 -2.28
CA TYR A 55 1.08 18.68 -2.00
C TYR A 55 1.18 18.24 -0.54
N MET A 56 0.71 19.04 0.42
CA MET A 56 0.69 18.63 1.82
C MET A 56 -0.33 17.52 2.07
N ALA A 57 -1.56 17.65 1.57
CA ALA A 57 -2.61 16.65 1.78
C ALA A 57 -2.27 15.34 1.05
N THR A 58 -1.94 15.41 -0.24
CA THR A 58 -1.62 14.23 -1.05
C THR A 58 -0.27 13.63 -0.66
N GLY A 59 0.70 14.45 -0.26
CA GLY A 59 2.01 14.00 0.21
C GLY A 59 1.93 13.26 1.54
N PHE A 60 1.16 13.77 2.50
CA PHE A 60 0.92 13.07 3.76
C PHE A 60 0.18 11.75 3.55
N HIS A 61 -0.84 11.74 2.68
CA HIS A 61 -1.51 10.51 2.29
C HIS A 61 -0.53 9.52 1.62
N GLY A 62 0.31 9.97 0.69
CA GLY A 62 1.32 9.15 0.02
C GLY A 62 2.31 8.53 1.01
N PHE A 63 2.74 9.29 2.01
CA PHE A 63 3.53 8.77 3.13
C PHE A 63 2.82 7.64 3.89
N HIS A 64 1.52 7.80 4.19
CA HIS A 64 0.72 6.74 4.83
C HIS A 64 0.63 5.49 3.97
N VAL A 65 0.46 5.63 2.66
CA VAL A 65 0.42 4.50 1.71
C VAL A 65 1.76 3.76 1.68
N ILE A 66 2.89 4.47 1.69
CA ILE A 66 4.23 3.85 1.73
C ILE A 66 4.42 3.03 3.01
N ILE A 67 4.08 3.59 4.18
CA ILE A 67 4.15 2.86 5.45
C ILE A 67 3.23 1.63 5.42
N GLY A 68 2.00 1.78 4.94
CA GLY A 68 1.06 0.67 4.80
C GLY A 68 1.58 -0.42 3.86
N THR A 69 2.26 -0.05 2.78
CA THR A 69 2.88 -0.99 1.83
C THR A 69 4.00 -1.78 2.49
N ILE A 70 4.88 -1.11 3.25
CA ILE A 70 5.95 -1.78 4.02
C ILE A 70 5.35 -2.74 5.05
N PHE A 71 4.31 -2.31 5.77
CA PHE A 71 3.63 -3.16 6.73
C PHE A 71 3.04 -4.41 6.08
N LEU A 72 2.35 -4.27 4.95
CA LEU A 72 1.79 -5.40 4.20
C LEU A 72 2.88 -6.31 3.61
N ALA A 73 4.02 -5.75 3.20
CA ALA A 73 5.16 -6.54 2.73
C ALA A 73 5.73 -7.41 3.85
N ILE A 74 5.90 -6.85 5.05
CA ILE A 74 6.33 -7.60 6.24
C ILE A 74 5.30 -8.68 6.59
N CYS A 75 4.00 -8.36 6.57
CA CYS A 75 2.95 -9.36 6.78
C CYS A 75 3.02 -10.47 5.71
N THR A 76 3.24 -10.14 4.45
CA THR A 76 3.35 -11.15 3.39
C THR A 76 4.57 -12.06 3.61
N ALA A 77 5.72 -11.51 3.99
CA ALA A 77 6.90 -12.28 4.35
C ALA A 77 6.64 -13.20 5.55
N ARG A 78 6.00 -12.69 6.62
CA ARG A 78 5.61 -13.49 7.80
C ARG A 78 4.64 -14.62 7.44
N LEU A 79 3.69 -14.36 6.54
CA LEU A 79 2.78 -15.39 6.03
C LEU A 79 3.54 -16.46 5.26
N TYR A 80 4.51 -16.08 4.42
CA TYR A 80 5.34 -17.01 3.68
C TYR A 80 6.13 -17.95 4.61
N PHE A 81 6.77 -17.40 5.65
CA PHE A 81 7.48 -18.18 6.68
C PHE A 81 6.56 -18.96 7.64
N GLY A 82 5.24 -18.85 7.50
CA GLY A 82 4.29 -19.61 8.31
C GLY A 82 4.10 -19.09 9.73
N HIS A 83 4.43 -17.81 9.98
CA HIS A 83 4.26 -17.18 11.30
C HIS A 83 2.80 -16.85 11.64
N PHE A 84 1.86 -17.00 10.71
CA PHE A 84 0.43 -16.83 10.97
C PHE A 84 -0.26 -18.18 11.11
N SER A 85 -1.02 -18.35 12.19
CA SER A 85 -1.88 -19.50 12.44
C SER A 85 -3.34 -19.15 12.14
N ARG A 86 -4.21 -20.16 12.06
CA ARG A 86 -5.66 -19.97 11.87
C ARG A 86 -6.34 -19.18 13.01
N ARG A 87 -5.69 -19.05 14.16
CA ARG A 87 -6.26 -18.43 15.38
C ARG A 87 -5.43 -17.27 15.95
N HIS A 88 -4.21 -17.03 15.45
CA HIS A 88 -3.26 -16.01 15.90
C HIS A 88 -2.20 -15.75 14.81
#